data_AF-A0A2M8N531-F1
#
_entry.id   AF-A0A2M8N531-F1
#
_cell.length_a   1.000
_cell.length_b   1.000
_cell.length_c   1.000
_cell.angle_alpha   90.00
_cell.angle_beta   90.00
_cell.angle_gamma   90.00
#
_symmetry.space_group_name_H-M   'P 1'
#
loop_
_entity.id
_entity.type
_entity.pdbx_description
1 polymer ?
#
loop_
_entity_poly.entity_id
_entity_poly.type
_entity_poly.pdbx_seq_one_letter_code
_entity_poly.pdbx_strand_id
1 'polypeptide(L)'
;LGGKIPDVTVLGREFSGSLIVIIGIIGLTSWMYLSRIVRSTVLSLKETEFVLAAQAVGASHLRIILFHILPNTIAPVIVAATLGVANAILSEAYISFLGLGVKPPTATWGTMLNDARQEFESAPWLWFYPG
;
A
#
# COMPACT_ATOMS: atom_id res chain seq x y z
N LEU A 1 21.17 -16.59 -14.80
CA LEU A 1 20.42 -15.62 -15.64
C LEU A 1 19.91 -14.50 -14.73
N GLY A 2 20.81 -13.64 -14.25
CA GLY A 2 20.52 -12.56 -13.31
C GLY A 2 20.56 -11.22 -14.02
N GLY A 3 19.45 -10.82 -14.62
CA GLY A 3 19.30 -9.48 -15.17
C GLY A 3 19.29 -8.48 -14.01
N LYS A 4 20.38 -7.75 -13.81
CA LYS A 4 20.41 -6.59 -12.91
C LYS A 4 19.35 -5.61 -13.39
N ILE A 5 18.27 -5.47 -12.63
CA ILE A 5 17.29 -4.41 -12.87
C ILE A 5 18.03 -3.11 -12.58
N PRO A 6 18.13 -2.16 -13.53
CA PRO A 6 18.87 -0.94 -13.31
C PRO A 6 18.25 -0.14 -12.16
N ASP A 7 19.09 0.32 -11.24
CA ASP A 7 18.67 1.19 -10.14
C ASP A 7 18.25 2.55 -10.74
N VAL A 8 17.11 3.07 -10.31
CA VAL A 8 16.50 4.29 -10.86
C VAL A 8 16.65 5.41 -9.85
N THR A 9 17.39 6.46 -10.24
CA THR A 9 17.56 7.65 -9.41
C THR A 9 16.34 8.57 -9.57
N VAL A 10 15.51 8.66 -8.54
CA VAL A 10 14.37 9.60 -8.49
C VAL A 10 14.65 10.61 -7.38
N LEU A 11 14.62 11.90 -7.70
CA LEU A 11 14.82 12.99 -6.72
C LEU A 11 16.11 12.84 -5.88
N GLY A 12 17.21 12.40 -6.51
CA GLY A 12 18.51 12.25 -5.85
C GLY A 12 18.61 11.05 -4.88
N ARG A 13 17.62 10.16 -4.85
CA ARG A 13 17.67 8.89 -4.12
C ARG A 13 17.74 7.73 -5.10
N GLU A 14 18.71 6.85 -4.89
CA GLU A 14 18.86 5.62 -5.67
C GLU A 14 17.86 4.58 -5.17
N PHE A 15 16.78 4.38 -5.93
CA PHE A 15 15.83 3.31 -5.65
C PHE A 15 16.26 2.07 -6.42
N SER A 16 16.45 0.96 -5.70
CA SER A 16 16.78 -0.29 -6.38
C SER A 16 15.62 -0.72 -7.28
N GLY A 17 15.92 -1.18 -8.49
CA GLY A 17 14.89 -1.54 -9.47
C GLY A 17 13.88 -2.57 -8.95
N SER A 18 14.26 -3.38 -7.96
CA SER A 18 13.37 -4.33 -7.28
C SER A 18 12.26 -3.64 -6.47
N LEU A 19 12.52 -2.50 -5.83
CA LEU A 19 11.53 -1.74 -5.04
C LEU A 19 10.42 -1.19 -5.94
N ILE A 20 10.80 -0.67 -7.11
CA ILE A 20 9.86 -0.16 -8.11
C ILE A 20 9.00 -1.30 -8.67
N VAL A 21 9.60 -2.47 -8.92
CA VAL A 21 8.85 -3.66 -9.36
C VAL A 21 7.88 -4.12 -8.27
N ILE A 22 8.28 -4.15 -7.00
CA ILE A 22 7.41 -4.51 -5.87
C ILE A 22 6.24 -3.52 -5.77
N ILE A 23 6.51 -2.21 -5.76
CA ILE A 23 5.47 -1.17 -5.74
C ILE A 23 4.54 -1.31 -6.96
N GLY A 24 5.10 -1.57 -8.14
CA GLY A 24 4.34 -1.78 -9.37
C GLY A 24 3.41 -3.01 -9.30
N ILE A 25 3.91 -4.14 -8.80
CA ILE A 25 3.13 -5.38 -8.63
C ILE A 25 2.02 -5.16 -7.58
N ILE A 26 2.33 -4.53 -6.45
CA ILE A 26 1.34 -4.24 -5.41
C ILE A 26 0.28 -3.27 -5.93
N GLY A 27 0.68 -2.21 -6.63
CA GLY A 27 -0.24 -1.26 -7.26
C GLY A 27 -1.18 -1.96 -8.25
N LEU A 28 -0.62 -2.79 -9.15
CA LEU A 28 -1.38 -3.53 -10.17
C LEU A 28 -2.25 -4.66 -9.60
N THR A 29 -1.93 -5.20 -8.43
CA THR A 29 -2.73 -6.28 -7.83
C THR A 29 -3.78 -5.73 -6.86
N SER A 30 -3.46 -4.66 -6.12
CA SER A 30 -4.36 -4.11 -5.09
C SER A 30 -5.53 -3.30 -5.66
N TRP A 31 -5.38 -2.67 -6.84
CA TRP A 31 -6.42 -1.79 -7.38
C TRP A 31 -7.76 -2.51 -7.64
N MET A 32 -7.72 -3.79 -8.04
CA MET A 32 -8.93 -4.56 -8.34
C MET A 32 -9.76 -4.80 -7.08
N TYR A 33 -9.11 -5.15 -5.96
CA TYR A 33 -9.80 -5.35 -4.69
C TYR A 33 -10.41 -4.05 -4.17
N LEU A 34 -9.62 -2.97 -4.18
CA LEU A 34 -10.07 -1.65 -3.73
C LEU A 34 -11.25 -1.14 -4.57
N SER A 35 -11.18 -1.26 -5.89
CA SER A 35 -12.27 -0.82 -6.79
C SER A 35 -13.59 -1.58 -6.54
N ARG A 36 -13.52 -2.88 -6.21
CA ARG A 36 -14.69 -3.68 -5.85
C ARG A 36 -15.32 -3.20 -4.54
N ILE A 37 -14.50 -2.90 -3.52
CA ILE A 37 -14.98 -2.35 -2.24
C ILE A 37 -15.69 -1.02 -2.50
N VAL A 38 -15.00 -0.08 -3.16
CA VAL A 38 -15.56 1.24 -3.48
C VAL A 38 -16.89 1.11 -4.21
N ARG A 39 -16.98 0.24 -5.23
CA ARG A 39 -18.24 0.01 -5.95
C ARG A 39 -19.36 -0.46 -5.03
N SER A 40 -19.09 -1.40 -4.11
CA SER A 40 -20.09 -1.88 -3.15
C SER A 40 -20.56 -0.79 -2.20
N THR A 41 -19.62 0.01 -1.67
CA THR A 41 -19.92 1.13 -0.78
C THR A 41 -20.73 2.21 -1.49
N VAL A 42 -20.38 2.55 -2.74
CA VAL A 42 -21.12 3.51 -3.56
C VAL A 42 -22.54 3.02 -3.83
N LEU A 43 -22.73 1.73 -4.16
CA LEU A 43 -24.06 1.18 -4.40
C LEU A 43 -24.94 1.27 -3.16
N SER A 44 -24.39 0.89 -1.99
CA SER A 44 -25.09 1.01 -0.71
C SER A 44 -25.41 2.47 -0.36
N LEU A 45 -24.46 3.39 -0.53
CA LEU A 45 -24.66 4.81 -0.25
C LEU A 45 -25.72 5.44 -1.17
N LYS A 46 -25.83 5.00 -2.43
CA LYS A 46 -26.85 5.50 -3.36
C LYS A 46 -28.29 5.17 -2.94
N GLU A 47 -28.50 4.09 -2.19
CA GLU A 47 -29.82 3.65 -1.72
C GLU A 47 -30.21 4.29 -0.37
N THR A 48 -29.34 5.10 0.22
CA THR A 48 -29.62 5.74 1.51
C THR A 48 -30.65 6.87 1.40
N GLU A 49 -31.46 7.03 2.45
CA GLU A 49 -32.54 8.03 2.50
C GLU A 49 -32.02 9.47 2.30
N PHE A 50 -30.81 9.79 2.77
CA PHE A 50 -30.25 11.13 2.60
C PHE A 50 -29.85 11.42 1.13
N VAL A 51 -29.40 10.40 0.39
CA VAL A 51 -29.11 10.56 -1.05
C VAL A 51 -30.41 10.67 -1.85
N LEU A 52 -31.42 9.89 -1.51
CA LEU A 52 -32.74 9.96 -2.13
C LEU A 52 -33.41 11.32 -1.86
N ALA A 53 -33.33 11.83 -0.63
CA ALA A 53 -33.82 13.16 -0.27
C ALA A 53 -33.06 14.27 -1.02
N ALA A 54 -31.74 14.17 -1.12
CA ALA A 54 -30.93 15.12 -1.89
C ALA A 54 -31.31 15.15 -3.38
N GLN A 55 -31.62 13.99 -3.98
CA GLN A 55 -32.15 13.92 -5.35
C GLN A 55 -33.55 14.52 -5.46
N ALA A 56 -34.44 14.27 -4.50
CA ALA A 56 -35.80 14.82 -4.50
C ALA A 56 -35.81 16.35 -4.41
N VAL A 57 -34.81 16.95 -3.76
CA VAL A 57 -34.60 18.42 -3.69
C VAL A 57 -33.92 18.97 -4.95
N GLY A 58 -33.56 18.12 -5.92
CA GLY A 58 -32.97 18.53 -7.21
C GLY A 58 -31.46 18.72 -7.19
N ALA A 59 -30.73 18.13 -6.23
CA ALA A 59 -29.28 18.19 -6.22
C ALA A 59 -28.68 17.47 -7.45
N SER A 60 -27.69 18.09 -8.09
CA SER A 60 -26.98 17.48 -9.22
C SER A 60 -26.21 16.23 -8.79
N HIS A 61 -26.13 15.23 -9.68
CA HIS A 61 -25.42 13.98 -9.39
C HIS A 61 -23.95 14.21 -9.00
N LEU A 62 -23.27 15.18 -9.62
CA LEU A 62 -21.90 15.57 -9.26
C LEU A 62 -21.79 16.08 -7.82
N ARG A 63 -22.76 16.88 -7.36
CA ARG A 63 -22.78 17.39 -5.98
C ARG A 63 -23.00 16.26 -4.97
N ILE A 64 -23.90 15.32 -5.28
CA ILE A 64 -24.14 14.14 -4.44
C ILE A 64 -22.89 13.28 -4.37
N ILE A 65 -22.23 13.02 -5.50
CA ILE A 65 -21.00 12.22 -5.54
C ILE A 65 -19.91 12.89 -4.70
N LEU A 66 -19.62 14.17 -4.90
CA LEU A 66 -18.49 14.84 -4.26
C LEU A 66 -18.71 15.16 -2.77
N PHE A 67 -19.93 15.55 -2.38
CA PHE A 67 -20.21 15.97 -0.99
C PHE A 67 -20.82 14.88 -0.11
N HIS A 68 -21.47 13.87 -0.69
CA HIS A 68 -22.14 12.83 0.09
C HIS A 68 -21.46 11.48 -0.08
N ILE A 69 -21.20 11.04 -1.31
CA ILE A 69 -20.66 9.69 -1.54
C ILE A 69 -19.15 9.64 -1.27
N LEU A 70 -18.37 10.55 -1.85
CA LEU A 70 -16.91 10.58 -1.75
C LEU A 70 -16.43 10.59 -0.29
N PRO A 71 -16.85 11.53 0.59
CA PRO A 71 -16.39 11.56 1.98
C PRO A 71 -16.79 10.31 2.77
N ASN A 72 -17.95 9.72 2.51
CA ASN A 72 -18.36 8.46 3.17
C ASN A 72 -17.58 7.24 2.68
N THR A 73 -17.06 7.29 1.44
CA THR A 73 -16.29 6.18 0.86
C THR A 73 -14.80 6.24 1.25
N ILE A 74 -14.30 7.36 1.77
CA ILE A 74 -12.90 7.50 2.22
C ILE A 74 -12.56 6.53 3.35
N ALA A 75 -13.48 6.33 4.31
CA ALA A 75 -13.24 5.45 5.46
C ALA A 75 -12.87 4.00 5.04
N PRO A 76 -13.68 3.29 4.23
CA PRO A 76 -13.30 1.95 3.77
C PRO A 76 -12.08 1.95 2.85
N VAL A 77 -11.84 3.02 2.09
CA VAL A 77 -10.63 3.16 1.26
C VAL A 77 -9.37 3.20 2.11
N ILE A 78 -9.37 3.99 3.20
CA ILE A 78 -8.21 4.08 4.10
C ILE A 78 -7.94 2.71 4.75
N VAL A 79 -8.98 2.03 5.25
CA VAL A 79 -8.81 0.70 5.85
C VAL A 79 -8.22 -0.29 4.85
N ALA A 80 -8.77 -0.34 3.64
CA ALA A 80 -8.29 -1.23 2.59
C ALA A 80 -6.85 -0.88 2.15
N ALA A 81 -6.50 0.41 2.07
CA ALA A 81 -5.15 0.86 1.77
C ALA A 81 -4.15 0.42 2.85
N THR A 82 -4.48 0.60 4.13
CA THR A 82 -3.64 0.18 5.26
C THR A 82 -3.40 -1.33 5.25
N LEU A 83 -4.44 -2.12 5.04
CA LEU A 83 -4.31 -3.58 4.89
C LEU A 83 -3.47 -3.96 3.66
N GLY A 84 -3.62 -3.23 2.55
CA GLY A 84 -2.81 -3.42 1.36
C GLY A 84 -1.32 -3.18 1.63
N VAL A 85 -0.99 -2.11 2.35
CA VAL A 85 0.39 -1.78 2.76
C VAL A 85 0.94 -2.83 3.71
N ALA A 86 0.16 -3.30 4.69
CA ALA A 86 0.61 -4.35 5.61
C ALA A 86 0.95 -5.66 4.86
N ASN A 87 0.09 -6.08 3.93
CA ASN A 87 0.32 -7.28 3.11
C ASN A 87 1.55 -7.12 2.20
N ALA A 88 1.75 -5.94 1.64
CA ALA A 88 2.91 -5.59 0.82
C ALA A 88 4.22 -5.75 1.59
N ILE A 89 4.32 -5.10 2.76
CA ILE A 89 5.51 -5.15 3.62
C ILE A 89 5.78 -6.60 4.04
N LEU A 90 4.73 -7.33 4.43
CA LEU A 90 4.87 -8.70 4.87
C LEU A 90 5.36 -9.61 3.72
N SER A 91 4.84 -9.44 2.51
CA SER A 91 5.27 -10.19 1.33
C SER A 91 6.73 -9.89 0.96
N GLU A 92 7.13 -8.62 1.02
CA GLU A 92 8.52 -8.20 0.84
C GLU A 92 9.44 -8.81 1.90
N ALA A 93 9.04 -8.76 3.17
CA ALA A 93 9.80 -9.34 4.28
C ALA A 93 9.96 -10.85 4.12
N TYR A 94 8.93 -11.58 3.69
CA TYR A 94 9.02 -13.01 3.41
C TYR A 94 10.01 -13.32 2.28
N ILE A 95 9.96 -12.58 1.17
CA ILE A 95 10.89 -12.77 0.04
C ILE A 95 12.33 -12.43 0.46
N SER A 96 12.50 -11.37 1.25
CA SER A 96 13.80 -10.97 1.80
C SER A 96 14.37 -12.00 2.77
N PHE A 97 13.52 -12.56 3.62
CA PHE A 97 13.91 -13.60 4.57
C PHE A 97 14.35 -14.89 3.88
N LEU A 98 13.76 -15.23 2.73
CA LEU A 98 14.16 -16.38 1.90
C LEU A 98 15.48 -16.15 1.13
N GLY A 99 16.16 -15.01 1.34
CA GLY A 99 17.44 -14.67 0.69
C GLY A 99 17.31 -14.22 -0.76
N LEU A 100 16.07 -14.00 -1.23
CA LEU A 100 15.75 -13.46 -2.56
C LEU A 100 15.41 -11.96 -2.51
N GLY A 101 15.74 -11.31 -1.39
CA GLY A 101 15.47 -9.90 -1.14
C GLY A 101 16.31 -8.93 -1.96
N VAL A 102 15.94 -7.66 -1.89
CA VAL A 102 16.67 -6.55 -2.47
C VAL A 102 18.06 -6.50 -1.85
N LYS A 103 19.12 -6.50 -2.68
CA LYS A 103 20.50 -6.42 -2.19
C LYS A 103 20.82 -4.99 -1.71
N PRO A 104 21.75 -4.81 -0.75
CA PRO A 104 22.23 -3.48 -0.35
C PRO A 104 22.64 -2.69 -1.61
N PRO A 105 22.25 -1.40 -1.77
CA PRO A 105 22.23 -0.33 -0.76
C PRO A 105 20.84 0.18 -0.30
N THR A 106 19.72 -0.37 -0.78
CA THR A 106 18.39 0.06 -0.30
C THR A 106 17.96 -0.69 0.95
N ALA A 107 17.83 0.02 2.07
CA ALA A 107 17.35 -0.57 3.31
C ALA A 107 15.84 -0.84 3.23
N THR A 108 15.44 -2.10 3.32
CA THR A 108 14.04 -2.52 3.43
C THR A 108 13.79 -3.10 4.82
N TRP A 109 12.54 -3.09 5.27
CA TRP A 109 12.19 -3.62 6.60
C TRP A 109 12.59 -5.09 6.75
N GLY A 110 12.55 -5.87 5.66
CA GLY A 110 12.98 -7.27 5.63
C GLY A 110 14.49 -7.47 5.74
N THR A 111 15.30 -6.63 5.07
CA THR A 111 16.76 -6.70 5.20
C THR A 111 17.22 -6.24 6.58
N MET A 112 16.62 -5.17 7.12
CA MET A 112 16.89 -4.69 8.48
C MET A 112 16.58 -5.75 9.54
N LEU A 113 15.47 -6.49 9.40
CA LEU A 113 15.12 -7.58 10.33
C LEU A 113 16.08 -8.78 10.21
N ASN A 114 16.57 -9.08 9.00
CA ASN A 114 17.53 -10.15 8.77
C ASN A 114 18.92 -9.81 9.35
N ASP A 115 19.37 -8.56 9.17
CA ASP A 115 20.62 -8.07 9.74
C ASP A 115 20.55 -8.04 11.28
N ALA A 116 19.41 -7.61 11.85
CA ALA A 116 19.17 -7.67 13.30
C ALA A 116 19.25 -9.10 13.89
N ARG A 117 19.05 -10.15 13.07
CA ARG A 117 19.21 -11.55 13.50
C ARG A 117 20.66 -12.01 13.49
N GLN A 118 21.52 -11.50 12.60
CA GLN A 118 22.96 -11.80 12.61
C GLN A 118 23.68 -11.06 13.75
N GLU A 119 23.25 -9.84 14.07
CA GLU A 119 23.74 -9.03 15.20
C GLU A 119 23.09 -9.38 16.56
N PHE A 120 22.27 -10.43 16.64
CA PHE A 120 21.50 -10.75 17.85
C PHE A 120 22.38 -11.08 19.07
N GLU A 121 23.61 -11.58 18.84
CA GLU A 121 24.58 -11.79 19.93
C GLU A 121 25.40 -10.55 20.30
N SER A 122 25.49 -9.54 19.43
CA SER A 122 26.37 -8.37 19.59
C SER A 122 25.62 -7.08 19.96
N ALA A 123 24.35 -6.91 19.55
CA ALA A 123 23.59 -5.68 19.76
C ALA A 123 22.05 -5.89 19.85
N PRO A 124 21.51 -6.35 20.99
CA PRO A 124 20.07 -6.63 21.17
C PRO A 124 19.13 -5.42 20.96
N TRP A 125 19.65 -4.19 21.07
CA TRP A 125 18.87 -2.96 20.93
C TRP A 125 18.43 -2.63 19.49
N LEU A 126 19.03 -3.29 18.48
CA LEU A 126 18.64 -3.14 17.07
C LEU A 126 17.20 -3.60 16.78
N TRP A 127 16.56 -4.35 17.69
CA TRP A 127 15.18 -4.81 17.51
C TRP A 127 14.13 -3.71 17.73
N PHE A 128 14.44 -2.70 18.55
CA PHE A 128 13.55 -1.55 18.80
C PHE A 128 13.81 -0.38 17.85
N TYR A 129 15.07 -0.17 17.47
CA TYR A 129 15.49 0.85 16.52
C TYR A 129 16.60 0.29 15.62
N PRO A 130 16.26 -0.36 14.50
CA PRO A 130 17.22 -0.67 13.46
C PRO A 130 17.52 0.63 12.71
N GLY A 131 18.61 1.30 13.09
CA GLY A 131 19.13 2.49 12.40
C GLY A 131 19.92 2.09 11.17
#